data_AF-K9PW22-F1
#
_entry.id   AF-K9PW22-F1
#
_cell.length_a   1.000
_cell.length_b   1.000
_cell.length_c   1.000
_cell.angle_alpha   90.00
_cell.angle_beta   90.00
_cell.angle_gamma   90.00
#
_symmetry.space_group_name_H-M   'P 1'
#
loop_
_entity.id
_entity.type
_entity.pdbx_description
1 polymer ?
#
loop_
_entity_poly.entity_id
_entity_poly.type
_entity_poly.pdbx_seq_one_letter_code
_entity_poly.pdbx_strand_id
1 'polypeptide(L)'
;MGWLGEDHQFPVGQVSIKFITIIQKLCSQPVMLHRGFHCCEFCDNATGNGQICVRHPNGNWYSAPTMLHHYVTVHHYLPPEEFIEAVLNPIEVMKPE
;
A
#
# COMPACT_ATOMS: atom_id res chain seq x y z
N MET A 1 0.16 8.85 -6.69
CA MET A 1 -1.08 8.70 -5.90
C MET A 1 -0.90 9.45 -4.60
N GLY A 2 -1.81 10.39 -4.28
CA GLY A 2 -1.85 11.02 -2.96
C GLY A 2 -2.39 10.03 -1.94
N TRP A 3 -1.76 9.94 -0.77
CA TRP A 3 -2.17 9.02 0.29
C TRP A 3 -3.24 9.65 1.18
N LEU A 4 -3.99 8.77 1.86
CA LEU A 4 -5.06 9.10 2.79
C LEU A 4 -4.58 10.10 3.85
N GLY A 5 -5.40 11.10 4.13
CA GLY A 5 -5.24 12.00 5.28
C GLY A 5 -6.59 12.18 5.97
N GLU A 6 -6.56 12.40 7.28
CA GLU A 6 -7.74 12.52 8.15
C GLU A 6 -8.82 13.50 7.62
N ASP A 7 -8.41 14.56 6.94
CA ASP A 7 -9.30 15.61 6.41
C ASP A 7 -10.04 15.23 5.11
N HIS A 8 -9.79 14.06 4.52
CA HIS A 8 -10.40 13.65 3.25
C HIS A 8 -11.06 12.27 3.33
N GLN A 9 -12.34 12.22 2.95
CA GLN A 9 -13.04 10.95 2.72
C GLN A 9 -12.33 10.15 1.63
N PHE A 10 -12.24 8.84 1.83
CA PHE A 10 -11.64 7.92 0.88
C PHE A 10 -12.59 6.80 0.48
N PRO A 11 -12.45 6.25 -0.74
CA PRO A 11 -13.28 5.14 -1.17
C PRO A 11 -13.03 3.93 -0.27
N VAL A 12 -14.13 3.31 0.19
CA VAL A 12 -14.11 2.07 0.95
C VAL A 12 -14.76 0.95 0.15
N GLY A 13 -14.25 -0.28 0.30
CA GLY A 13 -14.73 -1.40 -0.48
C GLY A 13 -14.02 -2.71 -0.18
N GLN A 14 -14.48 -3.75 -0.86
CA GLN A 14 -13.89 -5.09 -0.78
C GLN A 14 -12.79 -5.24 -1.83
N VAL A 15 -11.70 -5.90 -1.46
CA VAL A 15 -10.63 -6.32 -2.37
C VAL A 15 -10.44 -7.82 -2.27
N SER A 16 -9.83 -8.43 -3.29
CA SER A 16 -9.59 -9.87 -3.27
C SER A 16 -8.61 -10.28 -2.17
N ILE A 17 -8.79 -11.49 -1.62
CA ILE A 17 -7.84 -12.07 -0.65
C ILE A 17 -6.43 -12.18 -1.23
N LYS A 18 -6.32 -12.49 -2.53
CA LYS A 18 -5.05 -12.57 -3.26
C LYS A 18 -4.29 -11.24 -3.19
N PHE A 19 -4.99 -10.12 -3.40
CA PHE A 19 -4.40 -8.78 -3.29
C PHE A 19 -3.91 -8.52 -1.86
N ILE A 20 -4.73 -8.82 -0.84
CA ILE A 20 -4.35 -8.66 0.58
C ILE A 20 -3.08 -9.45 0.91
N THR A 21 -3.02 -10.72 0.50
CA THR A 21 -1.85 -11.57 0.75
C THR A 21 -0.57 -11.03 0.09
N ILE A 22 -0.68 -10.47 -1.12
CA ILE A 22 0.48 -9.89 -1.81
C ILE A 22 0.94 -8.61 -1.09
N ILE A 23 0.05 -7.65 -0.81
CA ILE A 23 0.46 -6.41 -0.15
C ILE A 23 0.99 -6.67 1.26
N GLN A 24 0.47 -7.67 1.99
CA GLN A 24 1.01 -8.08 3.28
C GLN A 24 2.48 -8.48 3.17
N LYS A 25 2.80 -9.32 2.17
CA LYS A 25 4.17 -9.77 1.90
C LYS A 25 5.08 -8.62 1.45
N LEU A 26 4.58 -7.71 0.62
CA LEU A 26 5.37 -6.56 0.16
C LEU A 26 5.64 -5.59 1.31
N CYS A 27 4.63 -5.30 2.14
CA CYS A 27 4.77 -4.36 3.26
C CYS A 27 5.69 -4.89 4.38
N SER A 28 5.92 -6.21 4.46
CA SER A 28 6.89 -6.80 5.39
C SER A 28 8.35 -6.72 4.89
N GLN A 29 8.56 -6.32 3.63
CA GLN A 29 9.88 -6.11 3.03
C GLN A 29 9.94 -4.74 2.33
N PRO A 30 9.78 -3.65 3.08
CA PRO A 30 9.70 -2.32 2.50
C PRO A 30 11.03 -1.85 1.90
N VAL A 31 10.89 -0.98 0.92
CA VAL A 31 11.98 -0.18 0.34
C VAL A 31 11.84 1.28 0.77
N MET A 32 12.91 2.06 0.57
CA MET A 32 12.94 3.50 0.84
C MET A 32 12.44 3.83 2.26
N LEU A 33 13.15 3.30 3.27
CA LEU A 33 12.82 3.54 4.66
C LEU A 33 12.91 5.03 5.02
N HIS A 34 11.96 5.48 5.85
CA HIS A 34 11.89 6.84 6.34
C HIS A 34 12.67 6.98 7.66
N ARG A 35 13.07 8.21 8.02
CA ARG A 35 13.74 8.51 9.30
C ARG A 35 12.81 8.51 10.52
N GLY A 36 11.55 8.09 10.36
CA GLY A 36 10.53 8.06 11.38
C GLY A 36 9.39 7.10 11.00
N PHE A 37 8.36 7.06 11.84
CA PHE A 37 7.21 6.19 11.66
C PHE A 37 5.97 7.03 11.38
N HIS A 38 5.16 6.58 10.42
CA HIS A 38 3.79 7.03 10.22
C HIS A 38 2.89 6.25 11.17
N CYS A 39 2.23 6.93 12.10
CA CYS A 39 1.17 6.35 12.92
C CYS A 39 -0.17 6.46 12.16
N CYS A 40 -1.02 5.44 12.25
CA CYS A 40 -2.36 5.55 11.68
C CYS A 40 -3.12 6.73 12.32
N GLU A 41 -3.70 7.59 11.50
CA GLU A 41 -4.47 8.76 11.95
C GLU A 41 -5.90 8.37 12.37
N PHE A 42 -6.39 7.22 11.90
CA PHE A 42 -7.74 6.73 12.16
C PHE A 42 -7.84 5.79 13.37
N CYS A 43 -6.71 5.28 13.87
CA CYS A 43 -6.62 4.46 15.09
C CYS A 43 -5.19 4.39 15.63
N ASP A 44 -5.01 4.18 16.93
CA ASP A 44 -3.68 4.11 17.55
C ASP A 44 -3.02 2.71 17.49
N ASN A 45 -3.35 1.89 16.48
CA ASN A 45 -3.00 0.46 16.48
C ASN A 45 -1.97 0.03 15.43
N ALA A 46 -1.44 0.95 14.60
CA ALA A 46 -0.51 0.59 13.54
C ALA A 46 0.49 1.70 13.20
N THR A 47 1.70 1.28 12.83
CA THR A 47 2.77 2.17 12.37
C THR A 47 3.49 1.59 11.14
N GLY A 48 3.98 2.46 10.26
CA GLY A 48 4.78 2.07 9.09
C GLY A 48 5.95 3.03 8.84
N ASN A 49 7.04 2.55 8.23
CA ASN A 49 8.29 3.32 8.08
C ASN A 49 8.92 3.26 6.69
N GLY A 50 8.15 2.91 5.65
CA GLY A 50 8.69 2.84 4.29
C GLY A 50 7.58 2.63 3.27
N GLN A 51 7.95 2.13 2.11
CA GLN A 51 7.03 1.94 0.99
C GLN A 51 7.28 0.63 0.25
N ILE A 52 6.26 0.18 -0.48
CA ILE A 52 6.35 -0.83 -1.51
C ILE A 52 6.39 -0.13 -2.87
N CYS A 53 7.07 -0.72 -3.86
CA CYS A 53 7.12 -0.18 -5.21
C CYS A 53 6.97 -1.32 -6.21
N VAL A 54 5.94 -1.23 -7.06
CA VAL A 54 5.60 -2.22 -8.08
C VAL A 54 5.52 -1.53 -9.44
N ARG A 55 5.93 -2.25 -10.48
CA ARG A 55 5.86 -1.77 -11.86
C ARG A 55 4.72 -2.46 -12.58
N HIS A 56 3.76 -1.67 -13.05
CA HIS A 56 2.61 -2.14 -13.80
C HIS A 56 3.04 -2.60 -15.22
N PRO A 57 2.31 -3.54 -15.86
CA PRO A 57 2.58 -3.95 -17.25
C PRO A 57 2.61 -2.84 -18.29
N ASN A 58 1.95 -1.71 -18.02
CA ASN A 58 1.98 -0.50 -18.86
C ASN A 58 3.32 0.27 -18.77
N GLY A 59 4.25 -0.19 -17.93
CA GLY A 59 5.57 0.40 -17.71
C GLY A 59 5.67 1.39 -16.56
N ASN A 60 4.53 1.85 -16.01
CA ASN A 60 4.49 2.83 -14.93
C ASN A 60 4.84 2.22 -13.57
N TRP A 61 5.54 3.01 -12.76
CA TRP A 61 5.82 2.68 -11.37
C TRP A 61 4.72 3.21 -10.46
N TYR A 62 4.30 2.36 -9.53
CA TYR A 62 3.40 2.71 -8.45
C TYR A 62 4.09 2.42 -7.12
N SER A 63 4.11 3.41 -6.24
CA SER A 63 4.56 3.25 -4.85
C SER A 63 3.36 3.25 -3.90
N ALA A 64 3.53 2.70 -2.70
CA ALA A 64 2.57 2.83 -1.59
C ALA A 64 3.25 2.71 -0.23
N PRO A 65 2.85 3.45 0.82
CA PRO A 65 3.40 3.29 2.16
C PRO A 65 3.09 1.89 2.69
N THR A 66 3.92 1.39 3.60
CA THR A 66 3.66 0.09 4.29
C THR A 66 2.34 0.06 5.04
N MET A 67 1.81 1.24 5.41
CA MET A 67 0.48 1.41 5.99
C MET A 67 -0.67 0.99 5.07
N LEU A 68 -0.42 0.80 3.78
CA LEU A 68 -1.42 0.32 2.81
C LEU A 68 -2.14 -0.95 3.31
N HIS A 69 -1.39 -1.95 3.78
CA HIS A 69 -1.99 -3.21 4.24
C HIS A 69 -2.98 -2.97 5.40
N HIS A 70 -2.61 -2.13 6.36
CA HIS A 70 -3.48 -1.77 7.48
C HIS A 70 -4.73 -1.01 7.00
N TYR A 71 -4.57 0.00 6.15
CA TYR A 71 -5.71 0.76 5.63
C TYR A 71 -6.70 -0.11 4.85
N VAL A 72 -6.22 -1.07 4.06
CA VAL A 72 -7.07 -2.00 3.32
C VAL A 72 -7.80 -2.98 4.25
N THR A 73 -7.12 -3.53 5.25
CA THR A 73 -7.66 -4.62 6.08
C THR A 73 -8.48 -4.16 7.27
N VAL A 74 -8.14 -3.01 7.86
CA VAL A 74 -8.80 -2.48 9.06
C VAL A 74 -9.77 -1.36 8.71
N HIS A 75 -9.38 -0.46 7.80
CA HIS A 75 -10.19 0.71 7.43
C HIS A 75 -10.94 0.52 6.10
N HIS A 76 -10.87 -0.68 5.51
CA HIS A 76 -11.54 -1.02 4.26
C HIS A 76 -11.24 -0.07 3.09
N TYR A 77 -10.09 0.61 3.11
CA TYR A 77 -9.68 1.46 2.01
C TYR A 77 -9.67 0.65 0.71
N LEU A 78 -10.31 1.20 -0.33
CA LEU A 78 -10.34 0.64 -1.67
C LEU A 78 -9.28 1.37 -2.52
N PRO A 79 -8.13 0.74 -2.81
CA PRO A 79 -7.14 1.34 -3.67
C PRO A 79 -7.68 1.45 -5.12
N PRO A 80 -7.17 2.40 -5.91
CA PRO A 80 -7.56 2.53 -7.31
C PRO A 80 -7.26 1.28 -8.12
N GLU A 81 -8.12 0.99 -9.10
CA GLU A 81 -8.10 -0.28 -9.85
C GLU A 81 -6.76 -0.55 -10.53
N GLU A 82 -6.17 0.46 -11.17
CA GLU A 82 -4.84 0.35 -11.79
C GLU A 82 -3.75 -0.07 -10.79
N PHE A 83 -3.84 0.41 -9.55
CA PHE A 83 -2.90 0.01 -8.51
C PHE A 83 -3.12 -1.43 -8.06
N ILE A 84 -4.39 -1.85 -7.95
CA ILE A 84 -4.73 -3.25 -7.66
C ILE A 84 -4.15 -4.17 -8.76
N GLU A 85 -4.32 -3.79 -10.03
CA GLU A 85 -3.74 -4.53 -11.16
C GLU A 85 -2.21 -4.57 -11.09
N ALA A 86 -1.56 -3.45 -10.78
CA ALA A 86 -0.09 -3.37 -10.67
C ALA A 86 0.46 -4.33 -9.60
N VAL A 87 -0.26 -4.50 -8.49
CA VAL A 87 0.11 -5.41 -7.42
C VAL A 87 -0.19 -6.87 -7.78
N LEU A 88 -1.30 -7.13 -8.48
CA LEU A 88 -1.69 -8.49 -8.85
C LEU A 88 -0.84 -9.06 -9.98
N ASN A 89 -0.38 -8.22 -10.91
CA ASN A 89 0.37 -8.61 -12.11
C ASN A 89 1.60 -7.71 -12.34
N PRO A 90 2.53 -7.58 -11.38
CA PRO A 90 3.70 -6.73 -11.55
C PRO A 90 4.66 -7.35 -12.57
N ILE A 91 5.24 -6.51 -13.43
CA ILE A 91 6.41 -6.91 -14.23
C ILE A 91 7.69 -6.85 -13.40
N GLU A 92 7.71 -5.99 -12.37
CA GLU A 92 8.85 -5.79 -11.50
C GLU A 92 8.38 -5.34 -10.10
N VAL A 93 9.11 -5.77 -9.07
CA VAL A 93 8.92 -5.34 -7.69
C VAL A 93 10.27 -4.90 -7.16
N MET A 94 10.37 -3.67 -6.66
CA MET A 94 11.59 -3.22 -6.00
C MET A 94 11.80 -4.01 -4.71
N LYS A 95 13.05 -4.44 -4.49
CA LYS A 95 13.45 -5.19 -3.30
C LYS A 95 14.34 -4.32 -2.42
N PRO A 96 14.35 -4.54 -1.10
CA PRO A 96 15.35 -3.94 -0.22
C PRO A 96 16.76 -4.39 -0.63
N GLU A 97 17.74 -3.53 -0.36
CA GLU A 97 19.18 -3.81 -0.55
C GLU A 97 19.68 -4.91 0.38
#